data_AF-A0A958URJ3-F1
#
_entry.id   AF-A0A958URJ3-F1
#
_cell.length_a   1.000
_cell.length_b   1.000
_cell.length_c   1.000
_cell.angle_alpha   90.00
_cell.angle_beta   90.00
_cell.angle_gamma   90.00
#
_symmetry.space_group_name_H-M   'P 1'
#
loop_
_entity.id
_entity.type
_entity.pdbx_description
1 polymer ?
#
loop_
_entity_poly.entity_id
_entity_poly.type
_entity_poly.pdbx_seq_one_letter_code
_entity_poly.pdbx_strand_id
1 'polypeptide(L)'
;MAYKKYTLQDCPMPPLGIALKAYFKAHRTRKATLSKIMGKSPNSIMRYQKQDNFLCKTLWHLSLGLNHNFFMDLAAQLPAHFTTNAPDPTLPLQERIAALEEENKLLKTKVETLMQVIGK
;
A
#
# COMPACT_ATOMS: atom_id res chain seq x y z
N MET A 1 -33.22 26.17 -15.28
CA MET A 1 -32.07 26.07 -14.36
C MET A 1 -30.89 25.48 -15.13
N ALA A 2 -29.81 26.24 -15.30
CA ALA A 2 -28.61 25.75 -15.99
C ALA A 2 -27.76 24.93 -15.01
N TYR A 3 -27.57 23.64 -15.31
CA TYR A 3 -26.65 22.80 -14.55
C TYR A 3 -25.22 23.30 -14.78
N LYS A 4 -24.62 23.87 -13.74
CA LYS A 4 -23.19 24.21 -13.73
C LYS A 4 -22.42 22.90 -13.93
N LYS A 5 -21.69 22.77 -15.05
CA LYS A 5 -20.85 21.59 -15.31
C LYS A 5 -19.77 21.55 -14.23
N TYR A 6 -19.93 20.67 -13.24
CA TYR A 6 -18.85 20.31 -12.33
C TYR A 6 -17.84 19.49 -13.13
N THR A 7 -16.84 20.15 -13.70
CA THR A 7 -15.68 19.47 -14.29
C THR A 7 -14.78 18.99 -13.16
N LEU A 8 -14.48 17.69 -13.16
CA LEU A 8 -13.46 17.12 -12.27
C LEU A 8 -12.13 17.82 -12.55
N GLN A 9 -11.38 18.18 -11.50
CA GLN A 9 -9.98 18.55 -11.67
C GLN A 9 -9.23 17.35 -12.25
N ASP A 10 -8.38 17.60 -13.26
CA ASP A 10 -7.57 16.56 -13.89
C ASP A 10 -6.54 16.03 -12.87
N CYS A 11 -6.89 14.95 -12.18
CA CYS A 11 -5.96 14.10 -11.47
C CYS A 11 -5.64 12.91 -12.38
N PRO A 12 -4.52 12.92 -13.11
CA PRO A 12 -4.22 11.85 -14.05
C PRO A 12 -3.99 10.55 -13.28
N MET A 13 -4.69 9.49 -13.71
CA MET A 13 -4.51 8.17 -13.12
C MET A 13 -3.08 7.68 -13.37
N PRO A 14 -2.36 7.20 -12.35
CA PRO A 14 -1.03 6.63 -12.54
C PRO A 14 -1.09 5.41 -13.47
N PRO A 15 -0.15 5.26 -14.42
CA PRO A 15 -0.11 4.12 -15.32
C PRO A 15 0.21 2.83 -14.54
N LEU A 16 -0.81 2.00 -14.35
CA LEU A 16 -0.76 0.82 -13.49
C LEU A 16 0.26 -0.23 -13.96
N GLY A 17 0.48 -0.35 -15.27
CA GLY A 17 1.48 -1.25 -15.84
C GLY A 17 2.90 -0.89 -15.42
N ILE A 18 3.21 0.40 -15.25
CA ILE A 18 4.53 0.86 -14.77
C ILE A 18 4.72 0.45 -13.30
N ALA A 19 3.72 0.69 -12.46
CA ALA A 19 3.74 0.27 -11.06
C ALA A 19 3.92 -1.25 -10.93
N LEU A 20 3.16 -2.02 -11.72
CA LEU A 20 3.25 -3.47 -11.76
C LEU A 20 4.65 -3.95 -12.21
N LYS A 21 5.21 -3.31 -13.24
CA LYS A 21 6.55 -3.63 -13.75
C LYS A 21 7.63 -3.33 -12.71
N ALA A 22 7.52 -2.21 -11.99
CA ALA A 22 8.42 -1.85 -10.91
C ALA A 22 8.38 -2.89 -9.77
N TYR A 23 7.17 -3.28 -9.34
CA TYR A 23 6.98 -4.32 -8.33
C TYR A 23 7.63 -5.65 -8.75
N PHE A 24 7.42 -6.09 -10.00
CA PHE A 24 7.99 -7.35 -10.49
C PHE A 24 9.51 -7.34 -10.50
N LYS A 25 10.12 -6.18 -10.80
CA LYS A 25 11.57 -6.00 -10.79
C LYS A 25 12.12 -6.08 -9.36
N ALA A 26 11.47 -5.40 -8.41
CA ALA A 26 11.89 -5.37 -7.01
C ALA A 26 11.79 -6.74 -6.34
N HIS A 27 10.67 -7.45 -6.54
CA HIS A 27 10.38 -8.73 -5.88
C HIS A 27 10.82 -9.97 -6.68
N ARG A 28 11.55 -9.78 -7.78
CA ARG A 28 12.02 -10.85 -8.70
C ARG A 28 10.89 -11.83 -9.06
N THR A 29 9.69 -11.31 -9.31
CA THR A 29 8.49 -12.12 -9.53
C THR A 29 8.64 -13.03 -10.74
N ARG A 30 8.51 -14.35 -10.52
CA ARG A 30 8.55 -15.35 -11.60
C ARG A 30 7.21 -15.35 -12.35
N LYS A 31 7.21 -14.81 -13.57
CA LYS A 31 5.99 -14.68 -14.42
C LYS A 31 5.26 -16.01 -14.61
N ALA A 32 6.01 -17.11 -14.83
CA ALA A 32 5.44 -18.44 -15.01
C ALA A 32 4.68 -18.93 -13.75
N THR A 33 5.21 -18.66 -12.56
CA THR A 33 4.55 -19.00 -11.30
C THR A 33 3.28 -18.17 -11.12
N LEU A 34 3.36 -16.86 -11.35
CA LEU A 34 2.19 -15.99 -11.27
C LEU A 34 1.09 -16.37 -12.25
N SER A 35 1.46 -16.72 -13.49
CA SER A 35 0.54 -17.24 -14.50
C SER A 35 -0.24 -18.46 -14.02
N LYS A 36 0.43 -19.40 -13.35
CA LYS A 36 -0.21 -20.60 -12.76
C LYS A 36 -1.16 -20.22 -11.63
N ILE A 37 -0.73 -19.38 -10.70
CA ILE A 37 -1.55 -18.91 -9.57
C ILE A 37 -2.81 -18.20 -10.07
N MET A 38 -2.67 -17.35 -11.07
CA MET A 38 -3.79 -16.56 -11.62
C MET A 38 -4.66 -17.32 -12.62
N GLY A 39 -4.26 -18.52 -13.06
CA GLY A 39 -4.91 -19.23 -14.17
C GLY A 39 -4.91 -18.41 -15.47
N LYS A 40 -3.83 -17.66 -15.75
CA LYS A 40 -3.70 -16.80 -16.94
C LYS A 40 -2.46 -17.14 -17.74
N SER A 41 -2.54 -16.95 -19.06
CA SER A 41 -1.38 -17.16 -19.93
C SER A 41 -0.21 -16.24 -19.56
N PRO A 42 1.05 -16.66 -19.73
CA PRO A 42 2.22 -15.80 -19.57
C PRO A 42 2.17 -14.53 -20.44
N ASN A 43 1.58 -14.63 -21.62
CA ASN A 43 1.38 -13.49 -22.51
C ASN A 43 0.43 -12.44 -21.90
N SER A 44 -0.62 -12.87 -21.19
CA SER A 44 -1.52 -11.96 -20.47
C SER A 44 -0.78 -11.20 -19.37
N ILE A 45 0.07 -11.89 -18.60
CA ILE A 45 0.89 -11.26 -17.55
C ILE A 45 1.86 -10.23 -18.15
N MET A 46 2.50 -10.57 -19.27
CA MET A 46 3.39 -9.65 -19.98
C MET A 46 2.64 -8.44 -20.53
N ARG A 47 1.42 -8.64 -21.05
CA ARG A 47 0.56 -7.55 -21.52
C ARG A 47 0.21 -6.61 -20.39
N TYR A 48 -0.11 -7.12 -19.20
CA TYR A 48 -0.49 -6.26 -18.07
C TYR A 48 0.59 -5.22 -17.73
N GLN A 49 1.88 -5.58 -17.80
CA GLN A 49 2.99 -4.64 -17.54
C GLN A 49 3.08 -3.46 -18.53
N LYS A 50 2.37 -3.52 -19.65
CA LYS A 50 2.36 -2.49 -20.70
C LYS A 50 1.07 -1.70 -20.75
N GLN A 51 0.06 -2.05 -19.95
CA GLN A 51 -1.23 -1.38 -19.96
C GLN A 51 -1.25 -0.27 -18.90
N ASP A 52 -1.83 0.87 -19.26
CA ASP A 52 -2.01 1.97 -18.32
C ASP A 52 -3.23 1.74 -17.41
N ASN A 53 -4.22 0.98 -17.90
CA ASN A 53 -5.46 0.69 -17.20
C ASN A 53 -5.72 -0.81 -17.02
N PHE A 54 -6.41 -1.15 -15.93
CA PHE A 54 -6.87 -2.49 -15.64
C PHE A 54 -8.35 -2.49 -15.29
N LEU A 55 -9.03 -3.58 -15.62
CA LEU A 55 -10.29 -3.92 -14.98
C LEU A 55 -10.03 -4.16 -13.49
N CYS A 56 -10.90 -3.67 -12.60
CA CYS A 56 -10.75 -3.86 -11.14
C CYS A 56 -10.55 -5.33 -10.75
N LYS A 57 -11.24 -6.26 -11.43
CA LYS A 57 -11.07 -7.71 -11.25
C LYS A 57 -9.65 -8.19 -11.51
N THR A 58 -8.98 -7.65 -12.53
CA THR A 58 -7.59 -7.99 -12.84
C THR A 58 -6.66 -7.49 -11.75
N LEU A 59 -6.85 -6.24 -11.30
CA LEU A 59 -6.06 -5.67 -10.22
C LEU A 59 -6.25 -6.46 -8.92
N TRP A 60 -7.48 -6.85 -8.60
CA TRP A 60 -7.80 -7.71 -7.45
C TRP A 60 -7.06 -9.05 -7.49
N HIS A 61 -7.12 -9.75 -8.62
CA HIS A 61 -6.39 -11.02 -8.77
C HIS A 61 -4.87 -10.85 -8.74
N LEU A 62 -4.34 -9.73 -9.26
CA LEU A 62 -2.92 -9.42 -9.14
C LEU A 62 -2.53 -9.19 -7.68
N SER A 63 -3.36 -8.47 -6.92
CA SER A 63 -3.11 -8.25 -5.50
C SER A 63 -3.07 -9.56 -4.72
N LEU A 64 -4.03 -10.46 -4.96
CA LEU A 64 -4.06 -11.78 -4.33
C LEU A 64 -2.90 -12.67 -4.80
N GLY A 65 -2.61 -12.70 -6.10
CA GLY A 65 -1.55 -13.56 -6.65
C GLY A 65 -0.13 -13.14 -6.27
N LEU A 66 0.04 -11.87 -5.88
CA LEU A 66 1.34 -11.30 -5.49
C LEU A 66 1.44 -10.98 -4.00
N ASN A 67 0.35 -11.22 -3.24
CA ASN A 67 0.20 -10.81 -1.85
C ASN A 67 0.57 -9.34 -1.62
N HIS A 68 0.14 -8.46 -2.53
CA HIS A 68 0.46 -7.03 -2.50
C HIS A 68 -0.79 -6.19 -2.76
N ASN A 69 -1.06 -5.21 -1.91
CA ASN A 69 -2.29 -4.42 -2.02
C ASN A 69 -2.14 -3.23 -2.98
N PHE A 70 -2.26 -3.49 -4.29
CA PHE A 70 -2.21 -2.42 -5.30
C PHE A 70 -3.34 -1.37 -5.19
N PHE A 71 -4.44 -1.68 -4.49
CA PHE A 71 -5.48 -0.66 -4.24
C PHE A 71 -5.01 0.37 -3.22
N MET A 72 -4.20 -0.05 -2.24
CA MET A 72 -3.62 0.88 -1.29
C MET A 72 -2.60 1.78 -1.97
N ASP A 73 -1.78 1.25 -2.89
CA ASP A 73 -0.85 2.05 -3.69
C ASP A 73 -1.57 3.13 -4.52
N LEU A 74 -2.75 2.80 -5.06
CA LEU A 74 -3.59 3.76 -5.77
C LEU A 74 -4.21 4.78 -4.83
N ALA A 75 -4.76 4.33 -3.71
CA ALA A 75 -5.40 5.20 -2.73
C ALA A 75 -4.41 6.18 -2.10
N ALA A 76 -3.15 5.80 -1.91
CA ALA A 76 -2.09 6.68 -1.41
C ALA A 76 -1.74 7.84 -2.38
N GLN A 77 -2.12 7.73 -3.65
CA GLN A 77 -1.91 8.78 -4.65
C GLN A 77 -3.11 9.73 -4.76
N LEU A 78 -4.24 9.40 -4.11
CA LEU A 78 -5.37 10.29 -4.04
C LEU A 78 -5.07 11.47 -3.10
N PRO A 79 -5.72 12.63 -3.29
CA PRO A 79 -5.57 13.76 -2.38
C PRO A 79 -5.93 13.39 -0.95
N ALA A 80 -5.15 13.90 0.01
CA ALA A 80 -5.29 13.56 1.44
C ALA A 80 -6.65 13.91 2.08
N HIS A 81 -7.46 14.76 1.44
CA HIS A 81 -8.79 15.12 1.92
C HIS A 81 -9.88 14.12 1.52
N PHE A 82 -9.54 13.09 0.75
CA PHE A 82 -10.49 12.05 0.35
C PHE A 82 -10.75 11.13 1.56
N THR A 83 -12.02 10.80 1.77
CA THR A 83 -12.43 9.95 2.88
C THR A 83 -12.46 8.48 2.48
N THR A 84 -12.32 7.60 3.47
CA THR A 84 -12.47 6.16 3.31
C THR A 84 -13.41 5.62 4.37
N ASN A 85 -14.27 4.68 3.98
CA ASN A 85 -15.12 3.91 4.90
C ASN A 85 -14.52 2.53 5.19
N ALA A 86 -13.40 2.18 4.56
CA ALA A 86 -12.72 0.94 4.88
C ALA A 86 -12.11 1.04 6.29
N PRO A 87 -12.22 -0.03 7.11
CA PRO A 87 -11.58 -0.05 8.41
C PRO A 87 -10.07 0.12 8.22
N ASP A 88 -9.46 1.04 8.97
CA ASP A 88 -8.01 1.27 8.89
C ASP A 88 -7.27 0.05 9.46
N PRO A 89 -6.59 -0.75 8.62
CA PRO A 89 -5.87 -1.94 9.10
C PRO A 89 -4.64 -1.56 9.95
N THR A 90 -4.23 -0.29 9.93
CA THR A 90 -3.06 0.21 10.67
C THR A 90 -3.42 0.75 12.05
N LEU A 91 -4.69 1.02 12.34
CA LEU A 91 -5.13 1.56 13.64
C LEU A 91 -4.64 0.71 14.84
N PRO A 92 -4.77 -0.64 14.84
CA PRO A 92 -4.26 -1.45 15.95
C PRO A 92 -2.73 -1.41 16.07
N LEU A 93 -2.04 -1.23 14.94
CA LEU A 93 -0.58 -1.09 14.91
C LEU A 93 -0.15 0.27 15.48
N GLN A 94 -0.89 1.34 15.16
CA GLN A 94 -0.65 2.68 15.69
C GLN A 94 -0.86 2.72 17.21
N GLU A 95 -1.93 2.11 17.71
CA GLU A 95 -2.17 1.96 19.15
C GLU A 95 -1.02 1.20 19.83
N ARG A 96 -0.54 0.12 19.20
CA ARG A 96 0.60 -0.64 19.72
C ARG A 96 1.90 0.17 19.71
N ILE A 97 2.14 0.97 18.67
CA ILE A 97 3.32 1.86 18.60
C ILE A 97 3.26 2.90 19.72
N ALA A 98 2.12 3.56 19.92
CA ALA A 98 1.96 4.53 21.00
C ALA A 98 2.23 3.93 22.38
N ALA A 99 1.71 2.71 22.65
CA ALA A 99 1.98 2.00 23.90
C ALA A 99 3.47 1.64 24.08
N LEU A 100 4.14 1.20 23.01
CA LEU A 100 5.57 0.89 23.04
C LEU A 100 6.45 2.14 23.21
N GLU A 101 6.03 3.29 22.67
CA GLU A 101 6.72 4.57 22.85
C GLU A 101 6.61 5.06 24.30
N GLU A 102 5.45 4.89 24.92
CA GLU A 102 5.24 5.21 26.34
C GLU A 102 6.10 4.30 27.25
N GLU A 103 6.12 3.00 26.97
CA GLU A 103 6.95 2.04 27.71
C GLU A 103 8.45 2.39 27.59
N ASN A 104 8.92 2.71 26.38
CA ASN A 104 10.30 3.14 26.16
C ASN A 104 10.66 4.41 26.93
N LYS A 105 9.74 5.39 26.99
CA LYS A 105 9.95 6.61 27.77
C LYS A 105 10.13 6.29 29.26
N LEU A 106 9.26 5.44 29.81
CA LEU A 106 9.31 5.04 31.21
C LEU A 106 10.55 4.20 31.55
N LEU A 107 10.94 3.29 30.65
CA LEU A 107 12.18 2.53 30.79
C LEU A 107 13.41 3.43 30.77
N LYS A 108 13.47 4.42 29.87
CA LYS A 108 14.56 5.41 29.84
C LYS A 108 14.66 6.18 31.16
N THR A 109 13.54 6.64 31.70
CA THR A 109 13.53 7.30 33.02
C THR A 109 14.03 6.37 34.13
N LYS A 110 13.59 5.11 34.16
CA LYS A 110 14.05 4.12 35.15
C LYS A 110 15.55 3.82 35.03
N VAL A 111 16.07 3.71 33.81
CA VAL A 111 17.49 3.48 33.58
C VAL A 111 18.30 4.70 34.04
N GLU A 112 17.84 5.92 33.72
CA GLU A 112 18.49 7.16 34.14
C GLU A 112 18.55 7.28 35.67
N THR A 113 17.43 7.02 36.37
CA THR A 113 17.42 7.06 37.83
C THR A 113 18.32 5.98 38.45
N LEU A 114 18.34 4.76 37.90
CA LEU A 114 19.25 3.71 38.37
C LEU A 114 20.72 4.06 38.12
N MET A 115 21.08 4.62 36.96
CA MET A 115 22.44 5.08 36.69
C MET A 115 22.87 6.20 37.66
N GLN A 116 21.95 7.09 38.03
CA GLN A 116 22.23 8.12 39.05
C GLN A 116 22.45 7.53 40.45
N VAL A 117 21.81 6.40 40.77
CA VAL A 117 21.94 5.73 42.07
C VAL A 117 23.19 4.83 42.12
N ILE A 118 23.52 4.13 41.03
CA ILE A 118 24.67 3.21 40.94
C ILE A 118 25.98 3.95 40.62
N GLY A 119 25.92 5.12 39.99
CA GLY A 119 27.08 5.98 39.69
C GLY A 119 27.61 6.80 40.87
N LYS A 120 27.08 6.58 42.09
CA LYS A 120 27.63 7.06 43.37
C LYS A 120 28.32 5.92 44.10
#